data_AF-A0A2R5L2S0-F1
#
_entry.id   AF-A0A2R5L2S0-F1
#
_cell.length_a   1.000
_cell.length_b   1.000
_cell.length_c   1.000
_cell.angle_alpha   90.00
_cell.angle_beta   90.00
_cell.angle_gamma   90.00
#
_symmetry.space_group_name_H-M   'P 1'
#
loop_
_entity.id
_entity.type
_entity.pdbx_description
1 polymer ?
#
loop_
_entity_poly.entity_id
_entity_poly.type
_entity_poly.pdbx_seq_one_letter_code
_entity_poly.pdbx_strand_id
1 'polypeptide(L)'
;TSSRSGGGGGTTGGGSSLGGGRVTGAGGSSSEKVSSLVELINSAHVRLEAVAQEKQARLEQVIQLCHFMEQAQQVLRWIHSGEAMLGASFSIPNSLPEAQALSQDHQQFQVAIEKTHASVVQLRERSAQLLHCNSQQLLEMENTVATRWENLVTCAEDRYKLVQASISFYKTA
;
A
#
# COMPACT_ATOMS: atom_id res chain seq x y z
N THR A 1 -30.05 38.36 -40.30
CA THR A 1 -30.84 39.59 -40.07
C THR A 1 -30.14 40.29 -38.91
N SER A 2 -29.71 41.54 -38.88
CA SER A 2 -29.86 42.77 -39.66
C SER A 2 -28.54 43.55 -39.45
N SER A 3 -27.80 43.95 -40.47
CA SER A 3 -27.92 45.20 -41.25
C SER A 3 -27.75 46.51 -40.46
N ARG A 4 -26.58 47.16 -40.64
CA ARG A 4 -26.32 48.63 -40.70
C ARG A 4 -24.80 48.78 -41.01
N SER A 5 -24.25 49.19 -42.15
CA SER A 5 -24.49 50.19 -43.21
C SER A 5 -24.11 51.64 -42.87
N GLY A 6 -23.17 52.19 -43.68
CA GLY A 6 -22.68 53.59 -43.78
C GLY A 6 -21.18 53.69 -43.41
N GLY A 7 -20.18 53.89 -44.27
CA GLY A 7 -20.09 54.63 -45.54
C GLY A 7 -20.05 56.14 -45.25
N GLY A 8 -19.06 56.98 -45.57
CA GLY A 8 -17.77 56.91 -46.28
C GLY A 8 -17.37 58.38 -46.63
N GLY A 9 -16.07 58.68 -46.81
CA GLY A 9 -15.64 59.84 -47.63
C GLY A 9 -14.61 60.84 -47.05
N GLY A 10 -13.53 61.06 -47.82
CA GLY A 10 -12.81 62.35 -47.96
C GLY A 10 -11.54 62.54 -47.11
N THR A 11 -10.33 62.14 -47.51
CA THR A 11 -9.35 62.72 -48.48
C THR A 11 -8.45 63.87 -47.98
N THR A 12 -7.14 63.56 -48.00
CA THR A 12 -5.96 64.37 -48.45
C THR A 12 -5.27 65.39 -47.54
N GLY A 13 -3.92 65.28 -47.55
CA GLY A 13 -2.92 66.26 -47.09
C GLY A 13 -2.03 65.65 -45.99
N GLY A 14 -0.84 65.08 -46.25
CA GLY A 14 0.22 65.55 -47.13
C GLY A 14 1.28 66.24 -46.26
N GLY A 15 2.20 65.46 -45.68
CA GLY A 15 3.22 65.95 -44.76
C GLY A 15 4.36 64.96 -44.60
N SER A 16 5.17 64.82 -45.65
CA SER A 16 6.45 64.13 -45.61
C SER A 16 7.43 64.89 -44.73
N SER A 17 7.92 64.26 -43.66
CA SER A 17 9.22 64.63 -43.10
C SER A 17 9.97 63.36 -42.73
N LEU A 18 10.94 63.05 -43.59
CA LEU A 18 11.92 62.01 -43.45
C LEU A 18 12.87 62.38 -42.30
N GLY A 19 12.78 61.63 -41.21
CA GLY A 19 13.71 61.68 -40.10
C GLY A 19 14.07 60.26 -39.67
N GLY A 20 14.77 59.55 -40.55
CA GLY A 20 15.37 58.25 -40.23
C GLY A 20 16.38 58.40 -39.11
N GLY A 21 16.04 57.87 -37.94
CA GLY A 21 16.87 57.84 -36.74
C GLY A 21 16.68 56.53 -36.00
N ARG A 22 17.04 55.44 -36.70
CA ARG A 22 17.41 54.11 -36.19
C ARG A 22 17.30 53.92 -34.67
N VAL A 23 16.22 53.29 -34.19
CA VAL A 23 16.20 52.61 -32.89
C VAL A 23 17.04 51.34 -33.03
N THR A 24 18.36 51.49 -32.93
CA THR A 24 19.28 50.38 -32.68
C THR A 24 20.00 50.69 -31.38
N GLY A 25 19.60 49.99 -30.33
CA GLY A 25 20.18 50.07 -28.99
C GLY A 25 19.33 49.21 -28.07
N ALA A 26 19.40 47.89 -28.22
CA ALA A 26 20.25 47.09 -27.36
C ALA A 26 19.88 47.28 -25.87
N GLY A 27 18.75 46.70 -25.48
CA GLY A 27 18.30 46.70 -24.11
C GLY A 27 16.84 46.31 -24.08
N GLY A 28 16.54 45.01 -24.10
CA GLY A 28 15.29 44.57 -23.49
C GLY A 28 15.24 45.24 -22.12
N SER A 29 14.18 46.03 -21.88
CA SER A 29 14.10 46.94 -20.74
C SER A 29 14.51 46.16 -19.49
N SER A 30 15.24 46.76 -18.55
CA SER A 30 15.62 46.06 -17.31
C SER A 30 14.42 45.36 -16.64
N SER A 31 13.21 45.91 -16.84
CA SER A 31 11.93 45.32 -16.48
C SER A 31 11.62 43.97 -17.18
N GLU A 32 11.88 43.82 -18.47
CA GLU A 32 11.67 42.57 -19.22
C GLU A 32 12.62 41.47 -18.75
N LYS A 33 13.88 41.83 -18.48
CA LYS A 33 14.86 40.88 -17.91
C LYS A 33 14.42 40.41 -16.52
N VAL A 34 13.97 41.33 -15.67
CA VAL A 34 13.43 40.98 -14.35
C VAL A 34 12.20 40.08 -14.48
N SER A 35 11.28 40.35 -15.41
CA SER A 35 10.11 39.50 -15.65
C SER A 35 10.52 38.08 -16.06
N SER A 36 11.44 37.95 -17.01
CA SER A 36 11.92 36.64 -17.47
C SER A 36 12.61 35.83 -16.37
N LEU A 37 13.36 36.49 -15.48
CA LEU A 37 14.00 35.85 -14.32
C LEU A 37 12.96 35.40 -13.30
N VAL A 38 11.92 36.20 -13.05
CA VAL A 38 10.81 35.84 -12.16
C VAL A 38 10.07 34.62 -12.69
N GLU A 39 9.76 34.58 -13.99
CA GLU A 39 9.14 33.42 -14.64
C GLU A 39 10.00 32.16 -14.52
N LEU A 40 11.32 32.29 -14.74
CA LEU A 40 12.27 31.18 -14.58
C LEU A 40 12.33 30.67 -13.14
N ILE A 41 12.40 31.57 -12.16
CA ILE A 41 12.39 31.22 -10.74
C ILE A 41 11.08 30.52 -10.36
N ASN A 42 9.94 31.05 -10.80
CA ASN A 42 8.64 30.46 -10.51
C ASN A 42 8.51 29.06 -11.14
N SER A 43 8.95 28.90 -12.40
CA SER A 43 9.00 27.59 -13.06
C SER A 43 9.92 26.60 -12.32
N ALA A 44 11.10 27.05 -11.89
CA ALA A 44 12.01 26.22 -11.10
C ALA A 44 11.39 25.84 -9.75
N HIS A 45 10.68 26.76 -9.10
CA HIS A 45 9.99 26.51 -7.84
C HIS A 45 8.91 25.44 -7.97
N VAL A 46 8.01 25.58 -8.96
CA VAL A 46 6.95 24.59 -9.22
C VAL A 46 7.54 23.20 -9.52
N ARG A 47 8.62 23.13 -10.32
CA ARG A 47 9.29 21.84 -10.57
C ARG A 47 9.90 21.23 -9.32
N LEU A 48 10.52 22.05 -8.46
CA LEU A 48 11.08 21.59 -7.19
C LEU A 48 9.98 21.05 -6.27
N GLU A 49 8.85 21.75 -6.19
CA GLU A 49 7.70 21.32 -5.39
C GLU A 49 7.14 19.99 -5.89
N ALA A 50 6.97 19.83 -7.21
CA ALA A 50 6.52 18.57 -7.80
C ALA A 50 7.46 17.39 -7.46
N VAL A 51 8.78 17.60 -7.58
CA VAL A 51 9.77 16.58 -7.21
C VAL A 51 9.73 16.29 -5.72
N ALA A 52 9.59 17.30 -4.87
CA ALA A 52 9.50 17.11 -3.42
C ALA A 52 8.26 16.29 -3.03
N GLN A 53 7.10 16.59 -3.61
CA GLN A 53 5.85 15.84 -3.40
C GLN A 53 5.99 14.38 -3.86
N GLU A 54 6.58 14.12 -5.02
CA GLU A 54 6.83 12.76 -5.50
C GLU A 54 7.76 11.98 -4.55
N LYS A 55 8.84 12.63 -4.05
CA LYS A 55 9.74 12.01 -3.08
C LYS A 55 9.03 11.70 -1.77
N GLN A 56 8.21 12.62 -1.27
CA GLN A 56 7.43 12.40 -0.06
C GLN A 56 6.49 11.20 -0.22
N ALA A 57 5.71 11.15 -1.30
CA ALA A 57 4.80 10.04 -1.56
C ALA A 57 5.54 8.69 -1.64
N ARG A 58 6.70 8.66 -2.30
CA ARG A 58 7.51 7.43 -2.38
C ARG A 58 8.06 7.00 -1.02
N LEU A 59 8.47 7.93 -0.17
CA LEU A 59 8.94 7.61 1.19
C LEU A 59 7.81 7.05 2.06
N GLU A 60 6.62 7.66 1.99
CA GLU A 60 5.43 7.17 2.68
C GLU A 60 5.08 5.74 2.24
N GLN A 61 5.14 5.44 0.94
CA GLN A 61 4.94 4.08 0.43
C GLN A 61 5.96 3.07 0.98
N VAL A 62 7.24 3.43 1.04
CA VAL A 62 8.28 2.55 1.61
C VAL A 62 8.04 2.32 3.09
N ILE A 63 7.66 3.34 3.86
CA ILE A 63 7.35 3.22 5.28
C ILE A 63 6.16 2.25 5.49
N GLN A 64 5.11 2.39 4.68
CA GLN A 64 3.96 1.49 4.75
C GLN A 64 4.34 0.04 4.44
N LEU A 65 5.19 -0.18 3.43
CA LEU A 65 5.70 -1.51 3.10
C LEU A 65 6.54 -2.10 4.25
N CYS A 66 7.43 -1.33 4.86
CA CYS A 66 8.20 -1.77 6.02
C CYS A 66 7.27 -2.20 7.17
N HIS A 67 6.26 -1.40 7.47
CA HIS A 67 5.29 -1.73 8.51
C HIS A 67 4.49 -3.00 8.19
N PHE A 68 4.08 -3.19 6.93
CA PHE A 68 3.46 -4.43 6.48
C PHE A 68 4.39 -5.64 6.68
N MET A 69 5.68 -5.52 6.33
CA MET A 69 6.64 -6.60 6.51
C MET A 69 6.83 -6.99 7.97
N GLU A 70 6.91 -6.02 8.88
CA GLU A 70 7.02 -6.28 10.32
C GLU A 70 5.80 -7.05 10.85
N GLN A 71 4.60 -6.67 10.42
CA GLN A 71 3.37 -7.37 10.78
C GLN A 71 3.34 -8.79 10.21
N ALA A 72 3.72 -8.96 8.94
CA ALA A 72 3.79 -10.28 8.31
C ALA A 72 4.75 -11.20 9.07
N GLN A 73 5.93 -10.70 9.45
CA GLN A 73 6.88 -11.45 10.26
C GLN A 73 6.32 -11.81 11.64
N GLN A 74 5.54 -10.92 12.26
CA GLN A 74 4.88 -11.22 13.53
C GLN A 74 3.86 -12.34 13.40
N VAL A 75 3.04 -12.30 12.35
CA VAL A 75 2.09 -13.37 12.02
C VAL A 75 2.82 -14.69 11.79
N LEU A 76 3.90 -14.68 11.01
CA LEU A 76 4.71 -15.89 10.78
C LEU A 76 5.31 -16.47 12.06
N ARG A 77 5.72 -15.63 13.03
CA ARG A 77 6.18 -16.11 14.34
C ARG A 77 5.06 -16.80 15.12
N TRP A 78 3.83 -16.28 15.08
CA TRP A 78 2.69 -16.92 15.72
C TRP A 78 2.33 -18.25 15.04
N ILE A 79 2.35 -18.29 13.71
CA ILE A 79 2.14 -19.52 12.94
C ILE A 79 3.19 -20.57 13.32
N HIS A 80 4.47 -20.19 13.32
CA HIS A 80 5.56 -21.09 13.69
C HIS A 80 5.42 -21.64 15.12
N SER A 81 5.02 -20.79 16.07
CA SER A 81 4.72 -21.23 17.44
C SER A 81 3.58 -22.25 17.46
N GLY A 82 2.52 -22.02 16.66
CA GLY A 82 1.41 -22.95 16.53
C GLY A 82 1.82 -24.30 15.95
N GLU A 83 2.61 -24.30 14.89
CA GLU A 83 3.18 -25.51 14.28
C GLU A 83 4.04 -26.29 15.29
N ALA A 84 4.90 -25.60 16.05
CA ALA A 84 5.75 -26.23 17.07
C ALA A 84 4.92 -26.86 18.20
N MET A 85 3.86 -26.18 18.66
CA MET A 85 2.93 -26.73 19.65
C MET A 85 2.26 -28.00 19.13
N LEU A 86 1.77 -28.00 17.89
CA LEU A 86 1.19 -29.21 17.29
C LEU A 86 2.20 -30.34 17.17
N GLY A 87 3.42 -30.05 16.69
CA GLY A 87 4.47 -31.06 16.56
C GLY A 87 4.88 -31.71 17.88
N ALA A 88 4.83 -30.97 18.99
CA ALA A 88 5.19 -31.47 20.32
C ALA A 88 4.07 -32.27 21.01
N SER A 89 2.80 -32.11 20.60
CA SER A 89 1.64 -32.62 21.33
C SER A 89 0.67 -33.47 20.50
N PHE A 90 1.13 -33.97 19.35
CA PHE A 90 0.35 -34.87 18.49
C PHE A 90 0.62 -36.34 18.85
N SER A 91 -0.07 -36.83 19.89
CA SER A 91 -0.10 -38.26 20.26
C SER A 91 -1.53 -38.79 20.30
N ILE A 92 -1.70 -40.09 20.03
CA ILE A 92 -2.99 -40.77 20.14
C ILE A 92 -3.22 -41.11 21.62
N PRO A 93 -4.32 -40.63 22.25
CA PRO A 93 -4.60 -40.94 23.65
C PRO A 93 -4.81 -42.43 23.92
N ASN A 94 -4.18 -42.94 24.98
CA ASN A 94 -4.27 -44.34 25.42
C ASN A 94 -5.29 -44.57 26.55
N SER A 95 -5.94 -43.50 27.03
CA SER A 95 -6.91 -43.56 28.13
C SER A 95 -7.89 -42.39 28.08
N LEU A 96 -9.04 -42.54 28.76
CA LEU A 96 -10.02 -41.46 28.89
C LEU A 96 -9.44 -40.18 29.51
N PRO A 97 -8.67 -40.24 30.61
CA PRO A 97 -8.08 -39.02 31.20
C PRO A 97 -7.11 -38.32 30.24
N GLU A 98 -6.29 -39.07 29.49
CA GLU A 98 -5.39 -38.49 28.49
C GLU A 98 -6.17 -37.83 27.34
N ALA A 99 -7.25 -38.46 26.87
CA ALA A 99 -8.12 -37.86 25.84
C ALA A 99 -8.79 -36.57 26.32
N GLN A 100 -9.19 -36.50 27.60
CA GLN A 100 -9.75 -35.30 28.22
C GLN A 100 -8.70 -34.19 28.37
N ALA A 101 -7.49 -34.52 28.81
CA ALA A 101 -6.38 -33.56 28.91
C ALA A 101 -6.04 -32.99 27.53
N LEU A 102 -5.90 -33.85 26.51
CA LEU A 102 -5.63 -33.42 25.14
C LEU A 102 -6.73 -32.51 24.58
N SER A 103 -7.98 -32.71 25.00
CA SER A 103 -9.10 -31.83 24.64
C SER A 103 -9.03 -30.45 25.30
N GLN A 104 -8.59 -30.37 26.56
CA GLN A 104 -8.39 -29.07 27.21
C GLN A 104 -7.23 -28.30 26.56
N ASP A 105 -6.13 -28.98 26.26
CA ASP A 105 -5.00 -28.38 25.54
C ASP A 105 -5.43 -27.87 24.17
N HIS A 106 -6.24 -28.65 23.46
CA HIS A 106 -6.78 -28.23 22.16
C HIS A 106 -7.69 -26.99 22.27
N GLN A 107 -8.52 -26.88 23.31
CA GLN A 107 -9.33 -25.68 23.54
C GLN A 107 -8.47 -24.43 23.77
N GLN A 108 -7.38 -24.54 24.54
CA GLN A 108 -6.45 -23.43 24.73
C GLN A 108 -5.73 -23.06 23.42
N PHE A 109 -5.36 -24.07 22.62
CA PHE A 109 -4.76 -23.86 21.31
C PHE A 109 -5.70 -23.13 20.34
N GLN A 110 -7.02 -23.39 20.39
CA GLN A 110 -7.99 -22.67 19.54
C GLN A 110 -7.99 -21.16 19.77
N VAL A 111 -7.83 -20.71 21.02
CA VAL A 111 -7.73 -19.27 21.32
C VAL A 111 -6.56 -18.61 20.59
N ALA A 112 -5.42 -19.32 20.51
CA ALA A 112 -4.24 -18.84 19.78
C ALA A 112 -4.48 -18.83 18.26
N ILE A 113 -5.17 -19.84 17.72
CA ILE A 113 -5.59 -19.91 16.32
C ILE A 113 -6.50 -18.73 15.96
N GLU A 114 -7.55 -18.46 16.74
CA GLU A 114 -8.50 -17.37 16.48
C GLU A 114 -7.81 -16.00 16.45
N LYS A 115 -6.91 -15.74 17.41
CA LYS A 115 -6.14 -14.49 17.45
C LYS A 115 -5.21 -14.34 16.25
N THR A 116 -4.57 -15.44 15.84
CA THR A 116 -3.67 -15.44 14.67
C THR A 116 -4.48 -15.25 13.38
N HIS A 117 -5.65 -15.88 13.27
CA HIS A 117 -6.57 -15.72 12.15
C HIS A 117 -6.95 -14.25 11.92
N ALA A 118 -7.38 -13.55 12.97
CA ALA A 118 -7.73 -12.13 12.87
C ALA A 118 -6.55 -11.29 12.35
N SER A 119 -5.33 -11.64 12.74
CA SER A 119 -4.12 -10.96 12.28
C SER A 119 -3.78 -11.28 10.82
N VAL A 120 -3.99 -12.52 10.37
CA VAL A 120 -3.83 -12.93 8.96
C VAL A 120 -4.83 -12.17 8.06
N VAL A 121 -6.08 -12.03 8.50
CA VAL A 121 -7.11 -11.28 7.75
C VAL A 121 -6.72 -9.81 7.62
N GLN A 122 -6.33 -9.16 8.72
CA GLN A 122 -5.87 -7.76 8.67
C GLN A 122 -4.63 -7.57 7.78
N LEU A 123 -3.71 -8.55 7.78
CA LEU A 123 -2.54 -8.50 6.92
C LEU A 123 -2.93 -8.54 5.44
N ARG A 124 -3.87 -9.42 5.06
CA ARG A 124 -4.41 -9.50 3.70
C ARG A 124 -5.09 -8.20 3.26
N GLU A 125 -5.90 -7.60 4.14
CA GLU A 125 -6.55 -6.31 3.85
C GLU A 125 -5.54 -5.19 3.62
N ARG A 126 -4.47 -5.13 4.42
CA ARG A 126 -3.36 -4.17 4.23
C ARG A 126 -2.60 -4.44 2.94
N SER A 127 -2.33 -5.71 2.61
CA SER A 127 -1.69 -6.12 1.34
C SER A 127 -2.46 -5.55 0.14
N ALA A 128 -3.79 -5.70 0.13
CA ALA A 128 -4.65 -5.20 -0.92
C ALA A 128 -4.60 -3.67 -1.12
N GLN A 129 -4.36 -2.91 -0.03
CA GLN A 129 -4.20 -1.44 -0.10
C GLN A 129 -2.82 -1.01 -0.63
N LEU A 130 -1.83 -1.91 -0.60
CA LEU A 130 -0.44 -1.64 -1.00
C LEU A 130 -0.08 -2.17 -2.38
N LEU A 131 -1.03 -2.71 -3.16
CA LEU A 131 -0.78 -3.35 -4.46
C LEU A 131 -0.08 -2.44 -5.49
N HIS A 132 -0.14 -1.11 -5.32
CA HIS A 132 0.57 -0.14 -6.16
C HIS A 132 2.07 -0.01 -5.86
N CYS A 133 2.55 -0.60 -4.75
CA CYS A 133 3.92 -0.49 -4.25
C CYS A 133 4.62 -1.85 -4.34
N ASN A 134 5.58 -1.99 -5.25
CA ASN A 134 6.56 -3.09 -5.28
C ASN A 134 5.93 -4.49 -5.12
N SER A 135 5.14 -4.89 -6.12
CA SER A 135 4.18 -6.00 -6.05
C SER A 135 4.79 -7.37 -5.75
N GLN A 136 6.02 -7.66 -6.20
CA GLN A 136 6.55 -9.03 -6.09
C GLN A 136 6.80 -9.47 -4.65
N GLN A 137 7.57 -8.70 -3.88
CA GLN A 137 7.93 -9.07 -2.50
C GLN A 137 6.69 -9.13 -1.58
N LEU A 138 5.73 -8.24 -1.82
CA LEU A 138 4.46 -8.21 -1.11
C LEU A 138 3.64 -9.48 -1.38
N LEU A 139 3.50 -9.86 -2.66
CA LEU A 139 2.80 -11.08 -3.07
C LEU A 139 3.48 -12.35 -2.54
N GLU A 140 4.82 -12.43 -2.60
CA GLU A 140 5.58 -13.56 -2.06
C GLU A 140 5.35 -13.72 -0.55
N MET A 141 5.38 -12.62 0.19
CA MET A 141 5.14 -12.63 1.63
C MET A 141 3.70 -13.02 1.96
N GLU A 142 2.71 -12.43 1.28
CA GLU A 142 1.30 -12.78 1.46
C GLU A 142 1.04 -14.26 1.18
N ASN A 143 1.56 -14.78 0.08
CA ASN A 143 1.40 -16.19 -0.28
C ASN A 143 2.06 -17.13 0.73
N THR A 144 3.24 -16.75 1.25
CA THR A 144 3.92 -17.50 2.31
C THR A 144 3.07 -17.57 3.58
N VAL A 145 2.51 -16.44 4.02
CA VAL A 145 1.63 -16.40 5.19
C VAL A 145 0.37 -17.23 4.95
N ALA A 146 -0.28 -17.08 3.80
CA ALA A 146 -1.50 -17.80 3.45
C ALA A 146 -1.29 -19.32 3.44
N THR A 147 -0.24 -19.79 2.76
CA THR A 147 0.06 -21.22 2.64
C THR A 147 0.35 -21.86 3.99
N ARG A 148 1.20 -21.23 4.82
CA ARG A 148 1.52 -21.77 6.14
C ARG A 148 0.34 -21.71 7.10
N TRP A 149 -0.46 -20.65 7.01
CA TRP A 149 -1.68 -20.52 7.80
C TRP A 149 -2.68 -21.62 7.46
N GLU A 150 -2.94 -21.88 6.19
CA GLU A 150 -3.84 -22.94 5.74
C GLU A 150 -3.37 -24.31 6.25
N ASN A 151 -2.08 -24.64 6.07
CA ASN A 151 -1.51 -25.88 6.59
C ASN A 151 -1.70 -26.03 8.11
N LEU A 152 -1.43 -24.96 8.88
CA LEU A 152 -1.60 -24.96 10.33
C LEU A 152 -3.06 -25.23 10.73
N VAL A 153 -4.01 -24.58 10.05
CA VAL A 153 -5.45 -24.77 10.30
C VAL A 153 -5.87 -26.21 9.98
N THR A 154 -5.43 -26.77 8.86
CA THR A 154 -5.70 -28.19 8.52
C THR A 154 -5.18 -29.13 9.61
N CYS A 155 -3.94 -28.95 10.07
CA CYS A 155 -3.40 -29.79 11.15
C CYS A 155 -4.17 -29.60 12.47
N ALA A 156 -4.63 -28.38 12.78
CA ALA A 156 -5.46 -28.11 13.94
C ALA A 156 -6.80 -28.86 13.87
N GLU A 157 -7.44 -28.87 12.71
CA GLU A 157 -8.69 -29.59 12.45
C GLU A 157 -8.51 -31.11 12.59
N ASP A 158 -7.41 -31.67 12.09
CA ASP A 158 -7.15 -33.10 12.21
C ASP A 158 -6.90 -33.51 13.66
N ARG A 159 -6.19 -32.70 14.44
CA ARG A 159 -6.08 -32.90 15.90
C ARG A 159 -7.45 -32.83 16.57
N TYR A 160 -8.32 -31.90 16.18
CA TYR A 160 -9.68 -31.81 16.74
C TYR A 160 -10.47 -33.10 16.49
N LYS A 161 -10.47 -33.61 15.25
CA LYS A 161 -11.14 -34.87 14.89
C LYS A 161 -10.61 -36.05 15.71
N LEU A 162 -9.28 -36.15 15.88
CA LEU A 162 -8.65 -37.18 16.71
C LEU A 162 -9.12 -37.09 18.18
N VAL A 163 -9.11 -35.89 18.75
CA VAL A 163 -9.56 -35.63 20.13
C VAL A 163 -11.02 -36.05 20.31
N GLN A 164 -11.91 -35.64 19.40
CA GLN A 164 -13.33 -35.99 19.46
C GLN A 164 -13.54 -37.51 19.36
N ALA A 165 -12.89 -38.16 18.38
CA ALA A 165 -12.98 -39.60 18.21
C ALA A 165 -12.48 -40.37 19.44
N SER A 166 -11.37 -39.93 20.03
CA SER A 166 -10.80 -40.55 21.24
C SER A 166 -11.73 -40.42 22.45
N ILE A 167 -12.29 -39.23 22.69
CA ILE A 167 -13.25 -39.02 23.78
C ILE A 167 -14.51 -39.88 23.57
N SER A 168 -15.06 -39.91 22.36
CA SER A 168 -16.22 -40.73 22.05
C SER A 168 -15.93 -42.20 22.29
N PHE A 169 -14.81 -42.72 21.77
CA PHE A 169 -14.39 -44.11 21.94
C PHE A 169 -14.38 -44.52 23.42
N TYR A 170 -13.66 -43.79 24.27
CA TYR A 170 -13.55 -44.14 25.70
C TYR A 170 -14.81 -43.86 26.54
N LYS A 171 -15.78 -43.11 26.02
CA LYS A 171 -17.06 -42.88 26.70
C LYS A 171 -18.13 -43.89 26.32
N THR A 172 -18.01 -44.51 25.14
CA THR A 172 -18.96 -45.50 24.62
C THR A 172 -18.46 -46.94 24.70
N ALA A 173 -17.15 -47.14 24.92
CA ALA A 173 -16.54 -48.43 25.25
C ALA A 173 -16.75 -48.75 26.74
#